data_AF-A0A1G3HBJ6-F1
#
_entry.id   AF-A0A1G3HBJ6-F1
#
_cell.length_a   1.000
_cell.length_b   1.000
_cell.length_c   1.000
_cell.angle_alpha   90.00
_cell.angle_beta   90.00
_cell.angle_gamma   90.00
#
_symmetry.space_group_name_H-M   'P 1'
#
loop_
_entity.id
_entity.type
_entity.pdbx_description
1 polymer ?
#
loop_
_entity_poly.entity_id
_entity_poly.type
_entity_poly.pdbx_seq_one_letter_code
_entity_poly.pdbx_strand_id
1 'polypeptide(L)'
;MSLDLPLVFAALLGFALLAYVVLDGYDLGVGMLMLAATREEQALMVASIGPFWDANETWLVLGVGILLVAFPAAYGIVLGALYLPVAVMLIGLMFRGVAFEFRVQALGWHRELWNWLFWFGSLLAAFAQGAMLGRYITGFKPGFEFLLFSFVTAASLCGGYVLLGATWLVLKTRGTLRAKAIVWAGWGLAWVALGVLAVSVATPLVSGTVRLKWFDFPATLALMLLPAATLASGAAAVIALRRLRRGASQADWVPFACAVAIFMLAFAGLAYSLFPYVVIDRLTLWQAASHPSALRFVLAGAAVVVPLIVGYTAFVQRVFWGKVQSGLYEQH
;
A
#
# COMPACT_ATOMS: atom_id res chain seq x y z
N MET A 1 -34.84 -3.60 -6.86
CA MET A 1 -33.71 -4.19 -6.12
C MET A 1 -33.25 -3.17 -5.10
N SER A 2 -33.37 -3.43 -3.80
CA SER A 2 -32.84 -2.55 -2.75
C SER A 2 -31.32 -2.63 -2.74
N LEU A 3 -30.63 -1.49 -2.73
CA LEU A 3 -29.18 -1.40 -2.65
C LEU A 3 -28.67 -2.03 -1.33
N ASP A 4 -27.74 -2.99 -1.40
CA ASP A 4 -27.10 -3.60 -0.21
C ASP A 4 -26.05 -2.64 0.36
N LEU A 5 -26.48 -1.80 1.32
CA LEU A 5 -25.65 -0.74 1.90
C LEU A 5 -24.37 -1.27 2.57
N PRO A 6 -24.42 -2.32 3.44
CA PRO A 6 -23.20 -2.92 3.99
C PRO A 6 -22.19 -3.34 2.91
N LEU A 7 -22.65 -3.93 1.81
CA LEU A 7 -21.76 -4.33 0.72
C LEU A 7 -21.15 -3.12 0.00
N VAL A 8 -21.93 -2.06 -0.24
CA VAL A 8 -21.42 -0.81 -0.83
C VAL A 8 -20.35 -0.18 0.06
N PHE A 9 -20.58 -0.09 1.37
CA PHE A 9 -19.59 0.46 2.29
C PHE A 9 -18.36 -0.43 2.45
N ALA A 10 -18.51 -1.76 2.37
CA ALA A 10 -17.38 -2.67 2.32
C ALA A 10 -16.54 -2.46 1.06
N ALA A 11 -17.18 -2.24 -0.09
CA ALA A 11 -16.50 -1.92 -1.34
C ALA A 11 -15.79 -0.56 -1.27
N LEU A 12 -16.42 0.47 -0.69
CA LEU A 12 -15.81 1.78 -0.48
C LEU A 12 -14.61 1.70 0.48
N LEU A 13 -14.74 0.96 1.59
CA LEU A 13 -13.64 0.70 2.52
C LEU A 13 -12.48 0.00 1.80
N GLY A 14 -12.79 -1.07 1.06
CA GLY A 14 -11.79 -1.81 0.32
C GLY A 14 -11.09 -0.96 -0.75
N PHE A 15 -11.85 -0.13 -1.47
CA PHE A 15 -11.32 0.83 -2.43
C PHE A 15 -10.40 1.85 -1.77
N ALA A 16 -10.80 2.45 -0.64
CA ALA A 16 -9.98 3.42 0.08
C ALA A 16 -8.66 2.81 0.59
N LEU A 17 -8.72 1.59 1.15
CA LEU A 17 -7.53 0.87 1.60
C LEU A 17 -6.60 0.49 0.44
N LEU A 18 -7.16 0.02 -0.69
CA LEU A 18 -6.37 -0.30 -1.87
C LEU A 18 -5.72 0.95 -2.47
N ALA A 19 -6.48 2.04 -2.61
CA ALA A 19 -5.96 3.32 -3.08
C ALA A 19 -4.82 3.81 -2.18
N TYR A 20 -5.00 3.77 -0.86
CA TYR A 20 -3.95 4.12 0.09
C TYR A 20 -2.70 3.25 -0.06
N VAL A 21 -2.84 1.92 -0.05
CA VAL A 21 -1.71 0.98 -0.14
C VAL A 21 -0.94 1.14 -1.45
N VAL A 22 -1.62 1.46 -2.56
CA VAL A 22 -0.97 1.66 -3.85
C VAL A 22 -0.33 3.04 -3.96
N LEU A 23 -1.05 4.09 -3.58
CA LEU A 23 -0.63 5.48 -3.77
C LEU A 23 0.41 5.89 -2.72
N ASP A 24 0.10 5.72 -1.43
CA ASP A 24 1.07 6.01 -0.36
C ASP A 24 2.20 4.96 -0.32
N GLY A 25 1.95 3.75 -0.83
CA GLY A 25 2.95 2.69 -0.88
C GLY A 25 4.16 3.02 -1.74
N TYR A 26 4.01 3.79 -2.83
CA TYR A 26 5.18 4.26 -3.58
C TYR A 26 5.92 5.38 -2.85
N ASP A 27 5.22 6.24 -2.10
CA ASP A 27 5.84 7.30 -1.28
C ASP A 27 6.70 6.69 -0.16
N LEU A 28 6.12 5.75 0.60
CA LEU A 28 6.83 4.99 1.64
C LEU A 28 8.00 4.20 1.05
N GLY A 29 7.80 3.62 -0.15
CA GLY A 29 8.84 2.93 -0.90
C GLY A 29 10.03 3.82 -1.25
N VAL A 30 9.76 5.04 -1.76
CA VAL A 30 10.79 6.05 -2.04
C VAL A 30 11.52 6.44 -0.76
N GLY A 31 10.80 6.64 0.35
CA GLY A 31 11.42 6.93 1.65
C GLY A 31 12.34 5.84 2.17
N MET A 32 11.95 4.57 2.04
CA MET A 32 12.81 3.45 2.42
C MET A 32 14.07 3.30 1.55
N LEU A 33 14.07 3.84 0.33
CA LEU A 33 15.23 3.84 -0.57
C LEU A 33 16.15 5.05 -0.39
N MET A 34 15.74 6.06 0.41
CA MET A 34 16.38 7.36 0.51
C MET A 34 17.87 7.29 0.88
N LEU A 35 18.25 6.40 1.79
CA LEU A 35 19.64 6.25 2.25
C LEU A 35 20.56 5.57 1.23
N ALA A 36 20.01 4.94 0.18
CA ALA A 36 20.79 4.30 -0.88
C ALA A 36 21.17 5.27 -2.03
N ALA A 37 20.69 6.52 -1.97
CA ALA A 37 20.86 7.55 -2.99
C ALA A 37 21.90 8.62 -2.58
N THR A 38 22.52 9.30 -3.57
CA THR A 38 23.38 10.47 -3.29
C THR A 38 22.53 11.69 -2.88
N ARG A 39 23.15 12.75 -2.37
CA ARG A 39 22.44 13.96 -1.90
C ARG A 39 21.58 14.61 -2.98
N GLU A 40 22.07 14.65 -4.21
CA GLU A 40 21.38 15.19 -5.39
C GLU A 40 20.22 14.28 -5.79
N GLU A 41 20.45 12.97 -5.79
CA GLU A 41 19.43 11.96 -6.09
C GLU A 41 18.31 11.96 -5.05
N GLN A 42 18.63 12.12 -3.77
CA GLN A 42 17.67 12.26 -2.68
C GLN A 42 16.75 13.47 -2.87
N ALA A 43 17.27 14.59 -3.39
CA ALA A 43 16.44 15.75 -3.70
C ALA A 43 15.44 15.44 -4.84
N LEU A 44 15.89 14.73 -5.88
CA LEU A 44 15.02 14.27 -6.96
C LEU A 44 13.96 13.27 -6.49
N MET A 45 14.32 12.38 -5.56
CA MET A 45 13.40 11.42 -4.95
C MET A 45 12.26 12.14 -4.22
N VAL A 46 12.57 13.10 -3.35
CA VAL A 46 11.59 13.92 -2.62
C VAL A 46 10.72 14.73 -3.59
N ALA A 47 11.33 15.36 -4.60
CA ALA A 47 10.60 16.11 -5.61
C ALA A 47 9.65 15.23 -6.46
N SER A 48 9.94 13.93 -6.60
CA SER A 48 9.08 13.00 -7.35
C SER A 48 7.77 12.64 -6.68
N ILE A 49 7.68 12.86 -5.37
CA ILE A 49 6.50 12.52 -4.54
C ILE A 49 5.83 13.76 -3.95
N GLY A 50 6.53 14.91 -3.92
CA GLY A 50 6.07 16.15 -3.28
C GLY A 50 4.66 16.63 -3.64
N PRO A 51 4.24 16.59 -4.91
CA PRO A 51 2.88 16.99 -5.27
C PRO A 51 1.77 16.03 -4.83
N PHE A 52 2.11 14.80 -4.40
CA PHE A 52 1.15 13.71 -4.25
C PHE A 52 1.00 13.20 -2.80
N TRP A 53 2.05 13.25 -1.99
CA TRP A 53 2.11 12.50 -0.73
C TRP A 53 0.98 12.84 0.26
N ASP A 54 0.68 14.13 0.45
CA ASP A 54 -0.39 14.58 1.35
C ASP A 54 -1.78 14.13 0.86
N ALA A 55 -2.01 14.19 -0.46
CA ALA A 55 -3.23 13.69 -1.07
C ALA A 55 -3.38 12.16 -0.91
N ASN A 56 -2.26 11.43 -0.88
CA ASN A 56 -2.26 9.98 -0.74
C ASN A 56 -2.68 9.54 0.68
N GLU A 57 -2.30 10.29 1.73
CA GLU A 57 -2.72 10.02 3.12
C GLU A 57 -4.23 10.17 3.33
N THR A 58 -4.91 10.99 2.53
CA THR A 58 -6.37 11.20 2.63
C THR A 58 -7.16 9.89 2.49
N TRP A 59 -6.65 8.94 1.70
CA TRP A 59 -7.29 7.62 1.52
C TRP A 59 -7.31 6.77 2.79
N LEU A 60 -6.25 6.86 3.62
CA LEU A 60 -6.21 6.19 4.92
C LEU A 60 -7.26 6.77 5.86
N VAL A 61 -7.33 8.11 5.93
CA VAL A 61 -8.29 8.82 6.79
C VAL A 61 -9.72 8.46 6.37
N LEU A 62 -10.01 8.43 5.07
CA LEU A 62 -11.30 7.99 4.55
C LEU A 62 -11.61 6.54 4.94
N GLY A 63 -10.64 5.62 4.79
CA GLY A 63 -10.82 4.22 5.17
C GLY A 63 -11.15 4.04 6.66
N VAL A 64 -10.42 4.70 7.55
CA VAL A 64 -10.68 4.68 9.00
C VAL A 64 -12.03 5.32 9.33
N GLY A 65 -12.39 6.43 8.67
CA GLY A 65 -13.68 7.09 8.82
C GLY A 65 -14.86 6.21 8.36
N ILE A 66 -14.72 5.50 7.24
CA ILE A 66 -15.72 4.53 6.78
C ILE A 66 -15.85 3.40 7.80
N LEU A 67 -14.75 2.85 8.30
CA LEU A 67 -14.79 1.77 9.30
C LEU A 67 -15.54 2.23 10.57
N LEU A 68 -15.26 3.44 11.06
CA LEU A 68 -15.93 4.04 12.22
C LEU A 68 -17.44 4.19 12.00
N VAL A 69 -17.83 4.79 10.88
CA VAL A 69 -19.21 5.22 10.65
C VAL A 69 -20.09 4.08 10.13
N ALA A 70 -19.56 3.28 9.20
CA ALA A 70 -20.32 2.19 8.59
C ALA A 70 -20.27 0.91 9.42
N PHE A 71 -19.19 0.66 10.16
CA PHE A 71 -18.97 -0.58 10.91
C PHE A 71 -18.45 -0.34 12.34
N PRO A 72 -19.16 0.43 13.20
CA PRO A 72 -18.65 0.92 14.49
C PRO A 72 -18.21 -0.20 15.45
N ALA A 73 -18.94 -1.32 15.48
CA ALA A 73 -18.55 -2.47 16.29
C ALA A 73 -17.22 -3.08 15.82
N ALA A 74 -17.01 -3.17 14.51
CA ALA A 74 -15.75 -3.64 13.96
C ALA A 74 -14.62 -2.63 14.19
N TYR A 75 -14.89 -1.32 14.07
CA TYR A 75 -13.92 -0.27 14.39
C TYR A 75 -13.34 -0.44 15.80
N GLY A 76 -14.20 -0.63 16.81
CA GLY A 76 -13.75 -0.81 18.20
C GLY A 76 -12.89 -2.06 18.40
N ILE A 77 -13.27 -3.20 17.79
CA ILE A 77 -12.52 -4.45 17.91
C ILE A 77 -11.18 -4.35 17.17
N VAL A 78 -11.18 -3.85 15.93
CA VAL A 78 -9.99 -3.78 15.08
C VAL A 78 -8.97 -2.80 15.66
N LEU A 79 -9.36 -1.57 15.97
CA LEU A 79 -8.42 -0.60 16.55
C LEU A 79 -8.02 -0.94 17.98
N GLY A 80 -8.88 -1.59 18.76
CA GLY A 80 -8.50 -2.13 20.07
C GLY A 80 -7.42 -3.21 19.96
N ALA A 81 -7.58 -4.16 19.03
CA ALA A 81 -6.61 -5.23 18.81
C ALA A 81 -5.31 -4.75 18.14
N LEU A 82 -5.38 -3.68 17.37
CA LEU A 82 -4.27 -3.09 16.61
C LEU A 82 -3.72 -1.80 17.22
N TYR A 83 -4.07 -1.48 18.48
CA TYR A 83 -3.70 -0.22 19.12
C TYR A 83 -2.20 0.12 18.97
N LEU A 84 -1.32 -0.82 19.36
CA LEU A 84 0.12 -0.59 19.32
C LEU A 84 0.65 -0.45 17.88
N PRO A 85 0.35 -1.36 16.93
CA PRO A 85 0.69 -1.15 15.52
C PRO A 85 0.18 0.17 14.93
N VAL A 86 -1.05 0.58 15.24
CA VAL A 86 -1.62 1.86 14.77
C VAL A 86 -0.85 3.03 15.35
N ALA A 87 -0.57 3.04 16.65
CA ALA A 87 0.23 4.09 17.28
C ALA A 87 1.63 4.20 16.65
N VAL A 88 2.29 3.06 16.42
CA VAL A 88 3.59 3.00 15.74
C VAL A 88 3.50 3.53 14.31
N MET A 89 2.44 3.18 13.57
CA MET A 89 2.21 3.70 12.22
C MET A 89 2.05 5.21 12.22
N LEU A 90 1.25 5.77 13.13
CA LEU A 90 1.02 7.21 13.24
C LEU A 90 2.33 7.95 13.57
N ILE A 91 3.15 7.42 14.49
CA ILE A 91 4.48 7.97 14.77
C ILE A 91 5.37 7.95 13.52
N GLY A 92 5.34 6.86 12.74
CA GLY A 92 6.06 6.75 11.48
C GLY A 92 5.62 7.81 10.46
N LEU A 93 4.31 8.01 10.30
CA LEU A 93 3.75 9.03 9.42
C LEU A 93 4.10 10.45 9.90
N MET A 94 4.11 10.70 11.21
CA MET A 94 4.56 11.98 11.77
C MET A 94 6.03 12.25 11.44
N PHE A 95 6.93 11.29 11.64
CA PHE A 95 8.33 11.45 11.24
C PHE A 95 8.47 11.72 9.74
N ARG A 96 7.69 11.04 8.91
CA ARG A 96 7.68 11.22 7.45
C ARG A 96 7.25 12.63 7.07
N GLY A 97 6.09 13.10 7.53
CA GLY A 97 5.54 14.41 7.18
C GLY A 97 6.43 15.56 7.65
N VAL A 98 6.88 15.51 8.91
CA VAL A 98 7.80 16.51 9.47
C VAL A 98 9.13 16.52 8.71
N ALA A 99 9.71 15.34 8.44
CA ALA A 99 10.96 15.28 7.68
C ALA A 99 10.80 15.81 6.25
N PHE A 100 9.65 15.62 5.60
CA PHE A 100 9.40 16.13 4.26
C PHE A 100 9.44 17.66 4.22
N GLU A 101 8.70 18.32 5.11
CA GLU A 101 8.62 19.80 5.16
C GLU A 101 9.94 20.45 5.60
N PHE A 102 10.54 19.96 6.68
CA PHE A 102 11.74 20.59 7.24
C PHE A 102 13.01 20.29 6.43
N ARG A 103 13.05 19.21 5.65
CA ARG A 103 14.20 18.88 4.81
C ARG A 103 14.48 19.95 3.76
N VAL A 104 13.44 20.56 3.19
CA VAL A 104 13.59 21.60 2.15
C VAL A 104 14.32 22.82 2.70
N GLN A 105 14.12 23.13 3.98
CA GLN A 105 14.73 24.28 4.66
C GLN A 105 16.08 23.97 5.32
N ALA A 106 16.47 22.68 5.41
CA ALA A 106 17.61 22.26 6.20
C ALA A 106 18.96 22.41 5.46
N LEU A 107 19.92 23.06 6.12
CA LEU A 107 21.31 23.20 5.67
C LEU A 107 22.27 22.35 6.52
N GLY A 108 23.36 21.88 5.87
CA GLY A 108 24.42 21.13 6.54
C GLY A 108 23.97 19.77 7.07
N TRP A 109 24.35 19.45 8.32
CA TRP A 109 24.12 18.13 8.94
C TRP A 109 22.63 17.84 9.22
N HIS A 110 21.81 18.87 9.43
CA HIS A 110 20.37 18.73 9.69
C HIS A 110 19.65 18.03 8.52
N ARG A 111 20.10 18.25 7.27
CA ARG A 111 19.51 17.61 6.10
C ARG A 111 19.66 16.09 6.14
N GLU A 112 20.77 15.59 6.66
CA GLU A 112 21.00 14.15 6.82
C GLU A 112 20.15 13.55 7.94
N LEU A 113 19.94 14.30 9.02
CA LEU A 113 18.99 13.89 10.07
C LEU A 113 17.58 13.74 9.50
N TRP A 114 17.10 14.71 8.70
CA TRP A 114 15.79 14.63 8.07
C TRP A 114 15.70 13.51 7.03
N ASN A 115 16.77 13.26 6.25
CA ASN A 115 16.83 12.08 5.37
C ASN A 115 16.67 10.77 6.15
N TRP A 116 17.33 10.66 7.30
CA TRP A 116 17.25 9.47 8.15
C TRP A 116 15.87 9.32 8.80
N LEU A 117 15.28 10.41 9.30
CA LEU A 117 13.92 10.41 9.85
C LEU A 117 12.88 10.07 8.79
N PHE A 118 13.04 10.56 7.56
CA PHE A 118 12.18 10.22 6.43
C PHE A 118 12.24 8.72 6.11
N TRP A 119 13.45 8.15 6.07
CA TRP A 119 13.67 6.71 5.91
C TRP A 119 13.05 5.90 7.04
N PHE A 120 13.34 6.29 8.29
CA PHE A 120 12.89 5.57 9.48
C PHE A 120 11.37 5.63 9.62
N GLY A 121 10.76 6.80 9.44
CA GLY A 121 9.31 6.98 9.46
C GLY A 121 8.60 6.15 8.40
N SER A 122 9.16 6.12 7.18
CA SER A 122 8.63 5.32 6.07
C SER A 122 8.70 3.81 6.35
N LEU A 123 9.83 3.35 6.90
CA LEU A 123 10.01 1.96 7.30
C LEU A 123 9.04 1.59 8.43
N LEU A 124 8.91 2.45 9.44
CA LEU A 124 8.07 2.21 10.60
C LEU A 124 6.58 2.12 10.22
N ALA A 125 6.10 3.03 9.36
CA ALA A 125 4.74 3.02 8.85
C ALA A 125 4.47 1.76 8.00
N ALA A 126 5.36 1.44 7.04
CA ALA A 126 5.23 0.25 6.20
C ALA A 126 5.22 -1.05 7.00
N PHE A 127 6.12 -1.16 7.98
CA PHE A 127 6.24 -2.33 8.83
C PHE A 127 5.00 -2.50 9.71
N ALA A 128 4.53 -1.41 10.33
CA ALA A 128 3.30 -1.43 11.13
C ALA A 128 2.09 -1.87 10.30
N GLN A 129 1.98 -1.43 9.04
CA GLN A 129 0.90 -1.83 8.14
C GLN A 129 0.88 -3.31 7.83
N GLY A 130 2.03 -3.90 7.50
CA GLY A 130 2.06 -5.34 7.22
C GLY A 130 1.90 -6.16 8.50
N ALA A 131 2.35 -5.65 9.66
CA ALA A 131 2.07 -6.28 10.96
C ALA A 131 0.56 -6.25 11.26
N MET A 132 -0.12 -5.13 11.02
CA MET A 132 -1.58 -5.02 11.15
C MET A 132 -2.29 -5.99 10.22
N LEU A 133 -1.86 -6.10 8.96
CA LEU A 133 -2.44 -7.03 8.01
C LEU A 133 -2.27 -8.50 8.47
N GLY A 134 -1.09 -8.88 8.95
CA GLY A 134 -0.85 -10.22 9.46
C GLY A 134 -1.68 -10.53 10.71
N ARG A 135 -1.81 -9.57 11.64
CA ARG A 135 -2.68 -9.68 12.81
C ARG A 135 -4.15 -9.79 12.43
N TYR A 136 -4.57 -9.07 11.41
CA TYR A 136 -5.94 -9.10 10.90
C TYR A 136 -6.26 -10.46 10.25
N ILE A 137 -5.40 -10.97 9.36
CA ILE A 137 -5.56 -12.30 8.70
C ILE A 137 -5.61 -13.45 9.72
N THR A 138 -4.88 -13.32 10.83
CA THR A 138 -4.86 -14.32 11.90
C THR A 138 -6.03 -14.19 12.89
N GLY A 139 -6.99 -13.28 12.65
CA GLY A 139 -8.15 -13.08 13.51
C GLY A 139 -7.78 -12.58 14.91
N PHE A 140 -6.66 -11.87 15.01
CA PHE A 140 -6.10 -11.35 16.26
C PHE A 140 -5.70 -12.39 17.31
N LYS A 141 -5.51 -13.67 16.92
CA LYS A 141 -5.13 -14.74 17.85
C LYS A 141 -3.77 -14.46 18.52
N PRO A 142 -3.63 -14.66 19.85
CA PRO A 142 -2.34 -14.57 20.52
C PRO A 142 -1.53 -15.84 20.22
N GLY A 143 -0.20 -15.73 20.20
CA GLY A 143 0.71 -16.85 19.95
C GLY A 143 1.96 -16.42 19.19
N PHE A 144 3.05 -17.15 19.37
CA PHE A 144 4.33 -16.84 18.73
C PHE A 144 4.25 -17.04 17.21
N GLU A 145 3.54 -18.06 16.75
CA GLU A 145 3.31 -18.38 15.35
C GLU A 145 2.53 -17.28 14.62
N PHE A 146 1.50 -16.71 15.26
CA PHE A 146 0.73 -15.60 14.70
C PHE A 146 1.51 -14.29 14.71
N LEU A 147 2.34 -14.08 15.74
CA LEU A 147 3.26 -12.96 15.80
C LEU A 147 4.30 -13.07 14.67
N LEU A 148 4.95 -14.23 14.52
CA LEU A 148 5.92 -14.51 13.46
C LEU A 148 5.30 -14.31 12.07
N PHE A 149 4.08 -14.80 11.85
CA PHE A 149 3.35 -14.54 10.61
C PHE A 149 3.14 -13.04 10.36
N SER A 150 2.85 -12.27 11.40
CA SER A 150 2.70 -10.82 11.31
C SER A 150 4.02 -10.13 10.97
N PHE A 151 5.15 -10.58 11.52
CA PHE A 151 6.49 -10.11 11.16
C PHE A 151 6.86 -10.43 9.71
N VAL A 152 6.56 -11.65 9.25
CA VAL A 152 6.78 -12.03 7.85
C VAL A 152 5.93 -11.19 6.91
N THR A 153 4.66 -10.93 7.27
CA THR A 153 3.76 -10.07 6.49
C THR A 153 4.24 -8.62 6.47
N ALA A 154 4.70 -8.09 7.62
CA ALA A 154 5.34 -6.79 7.75
C ALA A 154 6.54 -6.64 6.82
N ALA A 155 7.48 -7.57 6.90
CA ALA A 155 8.67 -7.57 6.07
C ALA A 155 8.32 -7.69 4.58
N SER A 156 7.36 -8.55 4.23
CA SER A 156 6.88 -8.72 2.85
C SER A 156 6.28 -7.44 2.28
N LEU A 157 5.46 -6.73 3.07
CA LEU A 157 4.87 -5.46 2.66
C LEU A 157 5.92 -4.38 2.46
N CYS A 158 6.94 -4.29 3.33
CA CYS A 158 8.05 -3.35 3.16
C CYS A 158 8.74 -3.55 1.79
N GLY A 159 9.04 -4.77 1.38
CA GLY A 159 9.64 -5.00 0.06
C GLY A 159 8.67 -4.77 -1.10
N GLY A 160 7.37 -4.96 -0.88
CA GLY A 160 6.32 -4.53 -1.82
C GLY A 160 6.32 -3.03 -2.06
N TYR A 161 6.44 -2.24 -0.99
CA TYR A 161 6.57 -0.79 -1.12
C TYR A 161 7.90 -0.38 -1.72
N VAL A 162 9.01 -1.04 -1.39
CA VAL A 162 10.28 -0.84 -2.10
C VAL A 162 10.13 -1.09 -3.60
N LEU A 163 9.38 -2.12 -4.02
CA LEU A 163 9.06 -2.35 -5.44
C LEU A 163 8.24 -1.20 -6.04
N LEU A 164 7.18 -0.75 -5.37
CA LEU A 164 6.35 0.38 -5.83
C LEU A 164 7.17 1.67 -5.93
N GLY A 165 7.94 2.01 -4.90
CA GLY A 165 8.79 3.20 -4.88
C GLY A 165 9.90 3.15 -5.92
N ALA A 166 10.58 2.01 -6.09
CA ALA A 166 11.60 1.85 -7.11
C ALA A 166 11.02 1.98 -8.53
N THR A 167 9.90 1.31 -8.82
CA THR A 167 9.26 1.40 -10.14
C THR A 167 8.65 2.79 -10.41
N TRP A 168 8.19 3.49 -9.37
CA TRP A 168 7.82 4.91 -9.45
C TRP A 168 9.01 5.79 -9.82
N LEU A 169 10.18 5.59 -9.20
CA LEU A 169 11.39 6.32 -9.56
C LEU A 169 11.85 6.02 -10.99
N VAL A 170 11.69 4.78 -11.49
CA VAL A 170 11.94 4.47 -12.91
C VAL A 170 11.05 5.32 -13.83
N LEU A 171 9.77 5.45 -13.47
CA LEU A 171 8.79 6.25 -14.20
C LEU A 171 9.11 7.76 -14.15
N LYS A 172 9.49 8.28 -12.98
CA LYS A 172 9.62 9.73 -12.74
C LYS A 172 11.02 10.30 -12.91
N THR A 173 12.08 9.50 -13.00
CA THR A 173 13.46 9.99 -13.02
C THR A 173 14.22 9.62 -14.31
N ARG A 174 15.40 10.23 -14.50
CA ARG A 174 16.33 10.00 -15.62
C ARG A 174 17.75 9.75 -15.10
N GLY A 175 18.65 9.36 -15.99
CA GLY A 175 20.08 9.25 -15.68
C GLY A 175 20.44 8.16 -14.67
N THR A 176 21.36 8.47 -13.76
CA THR A 176 21.92 7.55 -12.75
C THR A 176 20.86 7.03 -11.79
N LEU A 177 19.98 7.91 -11.31
CA LEU A 177 18.90 7.54 -10.38
C LEU A 177 17.94 6.54 -11.01
N ARG A 178 17.55 6.74 -12.28
CA ARG A 178 16.74 5.76 -13.02
C ARG A 178 17.44 4.40 -13.11
N ALA A 179 18.74 4.39 -13.39
CA ALA A 179 19.51 3.15 -13.47
C ALA A 179 19.57 2.41 -12.12
N LYS A 180 19.77 3.13 -11.00
CA LYS A 180 19.70 2.58 -9.65
C LYS A 180 18.31 2.04 -9.32
N ALA A 181 17.27 2.81 -9.64
CA ALA A 181 15.88 2.43 -9.41
C ALA A 181 15.48 1.13 -10.16
N ILE A 182 15.99 0.90 -11.37
CA ILE A 182 15.78 -0.37 -12.08
C ILE A 182 16.38 -1.55 -11.31
N VAL A 183 17.56 -1.36 -10.70
CA VAL A 183 18.19 -2.39 -9.86
C VAL A 183 17.35 -2.62 -8.61
N TRP A 184 17.01 -1.56 -7.87
CA TRP A 184 16.17 -1.64 -6.67
C TRP A 184 14.81 -2.30 -6.94
N ALA A 185 14.18 -2.02 -8.08
CA ALA A 185 12.94 -2.68 -8.49
C ALA A 185 13.13 -4.20 -8.67
N GLY A 186 14.29 -4.64 -9.17
CA GLY A 186 14.65 -6.05 -9.23
C GLY A 186 14.76 -6.71 -7.85
N TRP A 187 15.40 -6.03 -6.88
CA TRP A 187 15.48 -6.49 -5.50
C TRP A 187 14.11 -6.54 -4.82
N GLY A 188 13.32 -5.48 -4.97
CA GLY A 188 11.95 -5.40 -4.45
C GLY A 188 11.06 -6.50 -5.03
N LEU A 189 11.16 -6.78 -6.33
CA LEU A 189 10.39 -7.86 -6.96
C LEU A 189 10.77 -9.24 -6.45
N ALA A 190 12.07 -9.51 -6.26
CA ALA A 190 12.54 -10.76 -5.66
C ALA A 190 12.03 -10.92 -4.22
N TRP A 191 12.04 -9.84 -3.45
CA TRP A 191 11.51 -9.83 -2.09
C TRP A 191 10.01 -10.08 -2.05
N VAL A 192 9.24 -9.43 -2.93
CA VAL A 192 7.79 -9.67 -3.06
C VAL A 192 7.52 -11.11 -3.45
N ALA A 193 8.28 -11.69 -4.37
CA ALA A 193 8.11 -13.09 -4.75
C ALA A 193 8.32 -14.03 -3.55
N LEU A 194 9.36 -13.78 -2.74
CA LEU A 194 9.61 -14.52 -1.51
C LEU A 194 8.50 -14.32 -0.48
N GLY A 195 8.03 -13.08 -0.29
CA GLY A 195 6.96 -12.75 0.64
C GLY A 195 5.63 -13.38 0.25
N VAL A 196 5.25 -13.31 -1.03
CA VAL A 196 4.07 -13.97 -1.59
C VAL A 196 4.16 -15.47 -1.38
N LEU A 197 5.31 -16.10 -1.67
CA LEU A 197 5.50 -17.53 -1.41
C LEU A 197 5.33 -17.87 0.07
N ALA A 198 6.00 -17.14 0.97
CA ALA A 198 5.94 -17.38 2.40
C ALA A 198 4.52 -17.22 2.96
N VAL A 199 3.83 -16.14 2.58
CA VAL A 199 2.45 -15.87 3.01
C VAL A 199 1.49 -16.89 2.40
N SER A 200 1.68 -17.31 1.15
CA SER A 200 0.79 -18.30 0.50
C SER A 200 0.89 -19.67 1.16
N VAL A 201 2.08 -20.06 1.64
CA VAL A 201 2.29 -21.30 2.39
C VAL A 201 1.77 -21.17 3.83
N ALA A 202 2.02 -20.03 4.49
CA ALA A 202 1.69 -19.86 5.89
C ALA A 202 0.19 -19.58 6.13
N THR A 203 -0.49 -18.88 5.22
CA THR A 203 -1.89 -18.44 5.41
C THR A 203 -2.86 -19.60 5.63
N PRO A 204 -2.84 -20.69 4.84
CA PRO A 204 -3.68 -21.86 5.10
C PRO A 204 -3.37 -22.51 6.45
N LEU A 205 -2.14 -22.44 6.95
CA LEU A 205 -1.76 -23.04 8.23
C LEU A 205 -2.33 -22.25 9.41
N VAL A 206 -2.34 -20.91 9.32
CA VAL A 206 -2.80 -20.03 10.41
C VAL A 206 -4.30 -19.71 10.36
N SER A 207 -4.96 -19.87 9.22
CA SER A 207 -6.39 -19.58 9.04
C SER A 207 -7.16 -20.72 8.38
N GLY A 208 -8.04 -21.37 9.16
CA GLY A 208 -8.95 -22.41 8.67
C GLY A 208 -9.96 -21.88 7.65
N THR A 209 -10.48 -20.67 7.86
CA THR A 209 -11.44 -20.01 6.96
C THR A 209 -10.84 -19.76 5.57
N VAL A 210 -9.57 -19.34 5.52
CA VAL A 210 -8.87 -19.17 4.22
C VAL A 210 -8.57 -20.52 3.60
N ARG A 211 -8.11 -21.51 4.39
CA ARG A 211 -7.83 -22.86 3.90
C ARG A 211 -9.05 -23.49 3.24
N LEU A 212 -10.22 -23.42 3.86
CA LEU A 212 -11.44 -24.00 3.31
C LEU A 212 -11.78 -23.39 1.94
N LYS A 213 -11.64 -22.07 1.78
CA LYS A 213 -11.94 -21.41 0.50
C LYS A 213 -10.96 -21.73 -0.62
N TRP A 214 -9.66 -21.76 -0.29
CA TRP A 214 -8.60 -21.90 -1.28
C TRP A 214 -8.31 -23.34 -1.69
N PHE A 215 -8.88 -24.31 -0.98
CA PHE A 215 -8.74 -25.73 -1.27
C PHE A 215 -10.10 -26.42 -1.51
N ASP A 216 -11.18 -25.67 -1.70
CA ASP A 216 -12.51 -26.18 -2.07
C ASP A 216 -12.58 -26.46 -3.58
N PHE A 217 -12.61 -27.73 -3.96
CA PHE A 217 -12.66 -28.15 -5.36
C PHE A 217 -14.12 -28.37 -5.81
N PRO A 218 -14.57 -27.81 -6.96
CA PRO A 218 -13.78 -27.22 -8.04
C PRO A 218 -13.60 -25.70 -8.00
N ALA A 219 -14.24 -24.99 -7.05
CA ALA A 219 -14.21 -23.52 -6.98
C ALA A 219 -12.79 -22.92 -6.95
N THR A 220 -11.84 -23.67 -6.37
CA THR A 220 -10.42 -23.36 -6.33
C THR A 220 -9.82 -23.10 -7.72
N LEU A 221 -10.29 -23.78 -8.78
CA LEU A 221 -9.76 -23.57 -10.14
C LEU A 221 -9.96 -22.13 -10.63
N ALA A 222 -11.12 -21.54 -10.34
CA ALA A 222 -11.38 -20.14 -10.66
C ALA A 222 -10.50 -19.20 -9.81
N LEU A 223 -10.25 -19.55 -8.55
CA LEU A 223 -9.39 -18.78 -7.65
C LEU A 223 -7.91 -18.82 -8.05
N MET A 224 -7.45 -19.92 -8.64
CA MET A 224 -6.07 -20.05 -9.13
C MET A 224 -5.73 -19.08 -10.25
N LEU A 225 -6.72 -18.45 -10.89
CA LEU A 225 -6.51 -17.33 -11.81
C LEU A 225 -5.82 -16.14 -11.13
N LEU A 226 -6.06 -15.89 -9.85
CA LEU A 226 -5.46 -14.77 -9.11
C LEU A 226 -3.94 -14.97 -8.88
N PRO A 227 -3.46 -16.11 -8.31
CA PRO A 227 -2.03 -16.42 -8.28
C PRO A 227 -1.39 -16.47 -9.66
N ALA A 228 -2.05 -17.07 -10.65
CA ALA A 228 -1.53 -17.16 -12.01
C ALA A 228 -1.33 -15.77 -12.64
N ALA A 229 -2.31 -14.88 -12.50
CA ALA A 229 -2.21 -13.49 -12.96
C ALA A 229 -1.13 -12.70 -12.20
N THR A 230 -0.94 -12.98 -10.90
CA THR A 230 0.13 -12.37 -10.08
C THR A 230 1.51 -12.81 -10.59
N LEU A 231 1.69 -14.09 -10.86
CA LEU A 231 2.92 -14.63 -11.44
C LEU A 231 3.18 -14.08 -12.85
N ALA A 232 2.13 -13.98 -13.69
CA ALA A 232 2.24 -13.39 -15.02
C ALA A 232 2.66 -11.91 -14.94
N SER A 233 2.09 -11.15 -14.00
CA SER A 233 2.45 -9.75 -13.74
C SER A 233 3.90 -9.62 -13.25
N GLY A 234 4.35 -10.52 -12.38
CA GLY A 234 5.74 -10.61 -11.94
C GLY A 234 6.70 -10.94 -13.09
N ALA A 235 6.35 -11.91 -13.94
CA ALA A 235 7.15 -12.26 -15.12
C ALA A 235 7.23 -11.08 -16.12
N ALA A 236 6.12 -10.39 -16.35
CA ALA A 236 6.08 -9.18 -17.17
C ALA A 236 6.97 -8.07 -16.59
N ALA A 237 6.96 -7.86 -15.26
CA ALA A 237 7.85 -6.94 -14.58
C ALA A 237 9.33 -7.31 -14.76
N VAL A 238 9.68 -8.59 -14.61
CA VAL A 238 11.05 -9.07 -14.86
C VAL A 238 11.49 -8.78 -16.29
N ILE A 239 10.65 -9.08 -17.28
CA ILE A 239 10.94 -8.83 -18.70
C ILE A 239 11.12 -7.34 -18.95
N ALA A 240 10.23 -6.50 -18.43
CA ALA A 240 10.29 -5.06 -18.55
C ALA A 240 11.59 -4.50 -17.95
N LEU A 241 11.90 -4.86 -16.70
CA LEU A 241 13.13 -4.42 -16.03
C LEU A 241 14.39 -4.87 -16.79
N ARG A 242 14.43 -6.12 -17.29
CA ARG A 242 15.56 -6.60 -18.12
C ARG A 242 15.72 -5.80 -19.41
N ARG A 243 14.62 -5.43 -20.08
CA ARG A 243 14.67 -4.56 -21.28
C ARG A 243 15.19 -3.17 -20.94
N LEU A 244 14.72 -2.58 -19.83
CA LEU A 244 15.18 -1.27 -19.39
C LEU A 244 16.68 -1.27 -19.02
N ARG A 245 17.19 -2.34 -18.38
CA ARG A 245 18.63 -2.51 -18.11
C ARG A 245 19.48 -2.58 -19.38
N ARG A 246 18.92 -3.06 -20.50
CA ARG A 246 19.59 -3.12 -21.81
C ARG A 246 19.50 -1.81 -22.61
N GLY A 247 18.97 -0.74 -22.02
CA GLY A 247 18.89 0.58 -22.65
C GLY A 247 17.57 0.88 -23.37
N ALA A 248 16.57 0.01 -23.30
CA ALA A 248 15.24 0.36 -23.78
C ALA A 248 14.64 1.50 -22.93
N SER A 249 14.02 2.50 -23.56
CA SER A 249 13.43 3.67 -22.86
C SER A 249 11.94 3.86 -23.14
N GLN A 250 11.35 3.12 -24.08
CA GLN A 250 10.00 3.38 -24.59
C GLN A 250 8.86 2.95 -23.64
N ALA A 251 9.17 2.34 -22.49
CA ALA A 251 8.16 1.67 -21.65
C ALA A 251 8.45 1.74 -20.14
N ASP A 252 8.92 2.89 -19.65
CA ASP A 252 9.24 3.10 -18.22
C ASP A 252 8.04 2.94 -17.27
N TRP A 253 6.81 3.01 -17.79
CA TRP A 253 5.57 2.81 -17.03
C TRP A 253 5.24 1.33 -16.78
N VAL A 254 5.76 0.41 -17.60
CA VAL A 254 5.37 -1.02 -17.54
C VAL A 254 5.73 -1.66 -16.20
N PRO A 255 6.96 -1.49 -15.64
CA PRO A 255 7.28 -2.06 -14.33
C PRO A 255 6.34 -1.57 -13.22
N PHE A 256 5.97 -0.28 -13.24
CA PHE A 256 5.06 0.30 -12.25
C PHE A 256 3.65 -0.28 -12.40
N ALA A 257 3.13 -0.36 -13.64
CA ALA A 257 1.82 -0.98 -13.89
C ALA A 257 1.78 -2.46 -13.45
N CYS A 258 2.85 -3.23 -13.69
CA CYS A 258 2.95 -4.60 -13.21
C CYS A 258 2.99 -4.68 -11.67
N ALA A 259 3.72 -3.78 -11.01
CA ALA A 259 3.76 -3.72 -9.54
C ALA A 259 2.37 -3.38 -8.96
N VAL A 260 1.67 -2.39 -9.52
CA VAL A 260 0.29 -2.05 -9.14
C VAL A 260 -0.65 -3.23 -9.38
N ALA A 261 -0.52 -3.94 -10.50
CA ALA A 261 -1.32 -5.13 -10.78
C ALA A 261 -1.11 -6.24 -9.74
N ILE A 262 0.14 -6.50 -9.31
CA ILE A 262 0.44 -7.45 -8.24
C ILE A 262 -0.29 -7.08 -6.95
N PHE A 263 -0.25 -5.80 -6.56
CA PHE A 263 -0.95 -5.32 -5.35
C PHE A 263 -2.48 -5.44 -5.48
N MET A 264 -3.06 -5.08 -6.63
CA MET A 264 -4.51 -5.23 -6.87
C MET A 264 -4.95 -6.70 -6.82
N LEU A 265 -4.18 -7.61 -7.41
CA LEU A 265 -4.47 -9.04 -7.41
C LEU A 265 -4.33 -9.65 -6.01
N ALA A 266 -3.28 -9.29 -5.27
CA ALA A 266 -3.10 -9.71 -3.88
C ALA A 266 -4.24 -9.19 -2.99
N PHE A 267 -4.65 -7.93 -3.17
CA PHE A 267 -5.79 -7.35 -2.46
C PHE A 267 -7.11 -8.05 -2.82
N ALA A 268 -7.34 -8.38 -4.09
CA ALA A 268 -8.52 -9.13 -4.51
C ALA A 268 -8.58 -10.53 -3.86
N GLY A 269 -7.43 -11.22 -3.81
CA GLY A 269 -7.32 -12.50 -3.12
C GLY A 269 -7.60 -12.39 -1.62
N LEU A 270 -7.09 -11.33 -0.98
CA LEU A 270 -7.38 -11.03 0.42
C LEU A 270 -8.87 -10.71 0.64
N ALA A 271 -9.46 -9.82 -0.16
CA ALA A 271 -10.86 -9.44 -0.06
C ALA A 271 -11.78 -10.66 -0.20
N TYR A 272 -11.50 -11.54 -1.18
CA TYR A 272 -12.21 -12.81 -1.33
C TYR A 272 -12.05 -13.72 -0.11
N SER A 273 -10.83 -13.81 0.43
CA SER A 273 -10.53 -14.65 1.60
C SER A 273 -11.28 -14.20 2.85
N LEU A 274 -11.43 -12.89 3.04
CA LEU A 274 -12.06 -12.29 4.21
C LEU A 274 -13.58 -12.22 4.11
N PHE A 275 -14.14 -12.01 2.91
CA PHE A 275 -15.59 -11.89 2.71
C PHE A 275 -16.34 -13.13 3.24
N PRO A 276 -17.42 -13.02 4.02
CA PRO A 276 -18.19 -11.83 4.34
C PRO A 276 -17.82 -11.15 5.66
N TYR A 277 -16.64 -11.41 6.22
CA TYR A 277 -16.23 -10.93 7.54
C TYR A 277 -15.56 -9.55 7.48
N VAL A 278 -16.00 -8.62 8.33
CA VAL A 278 -15.23 -7.41 8.71
C VAL A 278 -14.29 -7.73 9.87
N VAL A 279 -14.63 -8.72 10.69
CA VAL A 279 -13.74 -9.29 11.69
C VAL A 279 -13.81 -10.80 11.54
N ILE A 280 -12.68 -11.39 11.11
CA ILE A 280 -12.59 -12.82 10.77
C ILE A 280 -13.17 -13.68 11.90
N ASP A 281 -14.07 -14.59 11.53
CA ASP A 281 -14.74 -15.56 12.42
C ASP A 281 -15.55 -14.94 13.57
N ARG A 282 -15.85 -13.63 13.53
CA ARG A 282 -16.59 -12.93 14.60
C ARG A 282 -17.75 -12.06 14.11
N LEU A 283 -17.52 -11.18 13.13
CA LEU A 283 -18.52 -10.23 12.65
C LEU A 283 -18.55 -10.17 11.13
N THR A 284 -19.73 -10.41 10.56
CA THR A 284 -19.99 -10.20 9.13
C THR A 284 -20.26 -8.72 8.81
N LEU A 285 -20.16 -8.35 7.52
CA LEU A 285 -20.49 -7.01 7.03
C LEU A 285 -21.86 -6.55 7.53
N TRP A 286 -22.88 -7.41 7.45
CA TRP A 286 -24.25 -7.07 7.84
C TRP A 286 -24.46 -7.01 9.35
N GLN A 287 -23.73 -7.82 10.12
CA GLN A 287 -23.79 -7.78 11.59
C GLN A 287 -23.09 -6.54 12.17
N ALA A 288 -22.00 -6.10 11.55
CA ALA A 288 -21.23 -4.94 12.01
C ALA A 288 -21.83 -3.61 11.53
N ALA A 289 -22.75 -3.64 10.56
CA ALA A 289 -23.26 -2.46 9.89
C ALA A 289 -24.10 -1.54 10.79
N SER A 290 -23.90 -0.24 10.64
CA SER A 290 -24.77 0.79 11.21
C SER A 290 -26.20 0.74 10.67
N HIS A 291 -27.12 1.41 11.38
CA HIS A 291 -28.53 1.49 10.97
C HIS A 291 -28.67 2.06 9.54
N PRO A 292 -29.58 1.52 8.70
CA PRO A 292 -29.69 1.91 7.29
C PRO A 292 -29.89 3.41 7.03
N SER A 293 -30.57 4.12 7.94
CA SER A 293 -30.74 5.58 7.81
C SER A 293 -29.41 6.33 7.88
N ALA A 294 -28.51 5.95 8.79
CA ALA A 294 -27.18 6.52 8.90
C ALA A 294 -26.33 6.20 7.67
N LEU A 295 -26.38 4.95 7.20
CA LEU A 295 -25.67 4.53 5.99
C LEU A 295 -26.13 5.30 4.74
N ARG A 296 -27.44 5.53 4.56
CA ARG A 296 -27.96 6.34 3.44
C ARG A 296 -27.48 7.79 3.49
N PHE A 297 -27.50 8.40 4.67
CA PHE A 297 -27.03 9.77 4.86
C PHE A 297 -25.55 9.90 4.51
N VAL A 298 -24.72 9.00 5.04
CA VAL A 298 -23.28 8.99 4.80
C VAL A 298 -22.96 8.65 3.34
N LEU A 299 -23.74 7.75 2.71
CA LEU A 299 -23.58 7.39 1.31
C LEU A 299 -23.84 8.59 0.39
N ALA A 300 -24.82 9.44 0.71
CA ALA A 300 -25.07 10.67 -0.05
C ALA A 300 -23.83 11.60 -0.03
N GLY A 301 -23.19 11.75 1.13
CA GLY A 301 -21.92 12.48 1.23
C GLY A 301 -20.77 11.80 0.47
N ALA A 302 -20.61 10.49 0.63
CA ALA A 302 -19.57 9.72 -0.05
C ALA A 302 -19.72 9.77 -1.58
N ALA A 303 -20.96 9.77 -2.10
CA ALA A 303 -21.25 9.88 -3.52
C ALA A 303 -20.79 11.20 -4.15
N VAL A 304 -20.58 12.26 -3.34
CA VAL A 304 -20.02 13.54 -3.79
C VAL A 304 -18.52 13.59 -3.51
N VAL A 305 -18.11 13.26 -2.29
CA VAL A 305 -16.73 13.43 -1.83
C VAL A 305 -15.77 12.45 -2.51
N VAL A 306 -16.14 11.17 -2.65
CA VAL A 306 -15.23 10.17 -3.24
C VAL A 306 -14.90 10.49 -4.70
N PRO A 307 -15.87 10.81 -5.59
CA PRO A 307 -15.55 11.23 -6.94
C PRO A 307 -14.71 12.51 -7.02
N LEU A 308 -14.92 13.46 -6.10
CA LEU A 308 -14.09 14.68 -6.03
C LEU A 308 -12.64 14.36 -5.66
N ILE A 309 -12.42 13.49 -4.65
CA ILE A 309 -11.07 13.05 -4.28
C ILE A 309 -10.40 12.33 -5.47
N VAL A 310 -11.10 11.40 -6.12
CA VAL A 310 -10.59 10.71 -7.32
C VAL A 310 -10.26 11.70 -8.43
N GLY A 311 -11.15 12.64 -8.71
CA GLY A 311 -10.96 13.68 -9.73
C GLY A 311 -9.75 14.56 -9.45
N TYR A 312 -9.59 14.98 -8.19
CA TYR A 312 -8.42 15.73 -7.73
C TYR A 312 -7.13 14.92 -7.88
N THR A 313 -7.10 13.66 -7.41
CA THR A 313 -5.92 12.79 -7.57
C THR A 313 -5.56 12.60 -9.04
N ALA A 314 -6.55 12.35 -9.91
CA ALA A 314 -6.34 12.22 -11.34
C ALA A 314 -5.82 13.52 -11.99
N PHE A 315 -6.35 14.67 -11.56
CA PHE A 315 -5.89 15.98 -12.01
C PHE A 315 -4.43 16.23 -11.64
N VAL A 316 -4.04 16.00 -10.39
CA VAL A 316 -2.65 16.17 -9.93
C VAL A 316 -1.71 15.22 -10.69
N GLN A 317 -2.10 13.95 -10.88
CA GLN A 317 -1.33 12.98 -11.67
C GLN A 317 -1.17 13.41 -13.14
N ARG A 318 -2.19 14.04 -13.72
CA ARG A 318 -2.13 14.60 -15.08
C ARG A 318 -1.19 15.81 -15.17
N VAL A 319 -1.29 16.74 -14.22
CA VAL A 319 -0.47 17.96 -14.18
C VAL A 319 1.01 17.60 -14.02
N PHE A 320 1.32 16.68 -13.12
CA PHE A 320 2.69 16.25 -12.81
C PHE A 320 3.08 14.94 -13.50
N TRP A 321 2.53 14.66 -14.69
CA TRP A 321 2.78 13.40 -15.42
C TRP A 321 4.25 13.22 -15.82
N GLY A 322 4.93 14.33 -16.13
CA GLY A 322 6.31 14.35 -16.61
C GLY A 322 7.35 13.78 -15.64
N LYS A 323 8.57 13.60 -16.16
CA LYS A 323 9.73 13.24 -15.35
C LYS A 323 10.25 14.48 -14.61
N VAL A 324 10.67 14.27 -13.37
CA VAL A 324 11.23 15.32 -12.51
C VAL A 324 12.55 15.80 -13.08
N GLN A 325 12.77 17.11 -13.05
CA GLN A 325 14.04 17.75 -13.39
C GLN A 325 14.68 18.32 -12.12
N SER A 326 16.01 18.37 -12.09
CA SER A 326 16.77 19.06 -11.04
C SER A 326 16.41 20.55 -11.03
N GLY A 327 16.19 21.13 -9.85
CA GLY A 327 15.96 22.58 -9.67
C GLY A 327 14.53 23.00 -9.30
N LEU A 328 13.54 22.09 -9.31
CA LEU A 328 12.13 22.41 -9.02
C LEU A 328 11.88 22.94 -7.59
N TYR A 329 12.79 22.66 -6.65
CA TYR A 329 12.73 23.12 -5.25
C TYR A 329 14.01 23.83 -4.78
N GLU A 330 14.97 24.10 -5.67
CA GLU A 330 16.23 24.79 -5.32
C GLU A 330 16.21 26.29 -5.70
N GLN A 331 15.09 26.80 -6.23
CA GLN A 331 14.93 28.20 -6.66
C GLN A 331 14.19 29.10 -5.65
N HIS A 332 13.91 28.63 -4.44
CA HIS A 332 13.29 29.44 -3.38
C HIS A 332 14.05 29.29 -2.07
#